data_AF-H6QCU3-F1
#
_entry.id   AF-H6QCU3-F1
#
_cell.length_a   1.000
_cell.length_b   1.000
_cell.length_c   1.000
_cell.angle_alpha   90.00
_cell.angle_beta   90.00
_cell.angle_gamma   90.00
#
_symmetry.space_group_name_H-M   'P 1'
#
loop_
_entity.id
_entity.type
_entity.pdbx_description
1 polymer ?
#
loop_
_entity_poly.entity_id
_entity_poly.type
_entity_poly.pdbx_seq_one_letter_code
_entity_poly.pdbx_strand_id
1 'polypeptide(L)'
;MSQNQTLLKIEGLCYNVDPSGYYFGHRLCEFSELPRKTIILLDSIMPGCKHIVAYTKRISAEAAKALLQRAGEVISYIGFNSFTKALEELAGKKFIYASGTYCPNDGDVAIAALMKPWQTMQQQVSIDEVEFYLIHYVAPV
;
A
#
# COMPACT_ATOMS: atom_id res chain seq x y z
N MET A 1 -12.46 7.07 28.58
CA MET A 1 -11.10 7.36 28.06
C MET A 1 -11.17 7.35 26.55
N SER A 2 -11.22 8.53 25.93
CA SER A 2 -11.30 8.65 24.46
C SER A 2 -9.90 8.45 23.88
N GLN A 3 -9.69 7.39 23.10
CA GLN A 3 -8.46 7.22 22.33
C GLN A 3 -8.42 8.32 21.28
N ASN A 4 -7.45 9.23 21.38
CA ASN A 4 -7.11 10.17 20.32
C ASN A 4 -6.78 9.36 19.06
N GLN A 5 -7.75 9.22 18.15
CA GLN A 5 -7.53 8.72 16.81
C GLN A 5 -6.81 9.82 16.03
N THR A 6 -5.48 9.88 16.15
CA THR A 6 -4.66 10.77 15.34
C THR A 6 -4.86 10.39 13.88
N LEU A 7 -5.57 11.24 13.15
CA LEU A 7 -5.69 11.23 11.69
C LEU A 7 -4.30 11.52 11.12
N LEU A 8 -3.80 10.63 10.27
CA LEU A 8 -2.59 10.90 9.50
C LEU A 8 -3.00 11.82 8.35
N LYS A 9 -2.51 13.07 8.35
CA LYS A 9 -2.69 13.99 7.23
C LYS A 9 -1.63 13.66 6.17
N ILE A 10 -2.09 13.26 4.98
CA ILE A 10 -1.25 12.70 3.93
C ILE A 10 -1.48 13.49 2.63
N GLU A 11 -0.53 14.36 2.26
CA GLU A 11 -0.49 15.10 0.98
C GLU A 11 0.14 14.31 -0.18
N GLY A 12 -0.62 13.88 -1.19
CA GLY A 12 -0.15 12.96 -2.25
C GLY A 12 -0.45 13.37 -3.69
N LEU A 13 0.03 12.57 -4.66
CA LEU A 13 -0.20 12.73 -6.09
C LEU A 13 -1.30 11.77 -6.57
N CYS A 14 -2.40 12.33 -7.02
CA CYS A 14 -3.57 11.58 -7.44
C CYS A 14 -3.45 11.19 -8.90
N TYR A 15 -3.48 9.91 -9.23
CA TYR A 15 -3.42 9.44 -10.61
C TYR A 15 -4.79 8.92 -11.04
N ASN A 16 -5.32 9.46 -12.14
CA ASN A 16 -6.44 8.81 -12.81
C ASN A 16 -5.89 7.71 -13.71
N VAL A 17 -6.30 6.49 -13.43
CA VAL A 17 -5.98 5.32 -14.26
C VAL A 17 -7.25 4.97 -15.04
N ASP A 18 -7.13 4.95 -16.35
CA ASP A 18 -8.24 4.58 -17.22
C ASP A 18 -8.45 3.04 -17.27
N PRO A 19 -9.52 2.55 -17.91
CA PRO A 19 -9.81 1.13 -18.08
C PRO A 19 -8.69 0.29 -18.71
N SER A 20 -7.75 0.92 -19.42
CA SER A 20 -6.62 0.29 -20.11
C SER A 20 -5.28 0.43 -19.37
N GLY A 21 -5.30 0.99 -18.16
CA GLY A 21 -4.09 1.19 -17.35
C GLY A 21 -3.30 2.46 -17.72
N TYR A 22 -3.85 3.34 -18.57
CA TYR A 22 -3.19 4.57 -18.98
C TYR A 22 -3.44 5.73 -18.00
N TYR A 23 -2.38 6.48 -17.73
CA TYR A 23 -2.38 7.63 -16.83
C TYR A 23 -2.91 8.89 -17.53
N PHE A 24 -3.96 9.51 -16.99
CA PHE A 24 -4.48 10.78 -17.49
C PHE A 24 -4.57 11.84 -16.38
N GLY A 25 -3.41 12.45 -16.11
CA GLY A 25 -3.29 13.63 -15.23
C GLY A 25 -2.91 13.32 -13.78
N HIS A 26 -2.39 14.35 -13.11
CA HIS A 26 -2.11 14.32 -11.67
C HIS A 26 -2.73 15.52 -10.96
N ARG A 27 -3.18 15.34 -9.70
CA ARG A 27 -3.57 16.45 -8.79
C ARG A 27 -2.97 16.24 -7.41
N LEU A 28 -2.78 17.33 -6.67
CA LEU A 28 -2.49 17.27 -5.24
C LEU A 28 -3.80 16.96 -4.50
N CYS A 29 -3.79 15.96 -3.62
CA CYS A 29 -4.91 15.69 -2.73
C CYS A 29 -4.44 15.48 -1.29
N GLU A 30 -5.26 15.92 -0.34
CA GLU A 30 -5.07 15.66 1.09
C GLU A 30 -6.01 14.54 1.52
N PHE A 31 -5.46 13.52 2.18
CA PHE A 31 -6.24 12.47 2.81
C PHE A 31 -6.02 12.49 4.32
N SER A 32 -7.11 12.26 5.05
CA SER A 32 -7.09 12.00 6.49
C SER A 32 -7.53 10.55 6.69
N GLU A 33 -6.59 9.64 6.90
CA GLU A 33 -6.93 8.23 7.12
C GLU A 33 -7.12 7.91 8.61
N LEU A 34 -8.27 7.33 8.91
CA LEU A 34 -8.51 6.60 10.16
C LEU A 34 -7.81 5.24 10.09
N PRO A 35 -7.43 4.65 11.24
CA PRO A 35 -6.90 3.28 11.27
C PRO A 35 -7.94 2.32 10.69
N ARG A 36 -7.69 1.82 9.47
CA ARG A 36 -8.55 0.83 8.82
C ARG A 36 -8.42 -0.52 9.53
N LYS A 37 -9.53 -1.26 9.58
CA LYS A 37 -9.55 -2.62 10.13
C LYS A 37 -8.63 -3.55 9.34
N THR A 38 -8.54 -3.35 8.02
CA THR A 38 -7.74 -4.18 7.12
C THR A 38 -6.93 -3.27 6.19
N ILE A 39 -5.64 -3.57 6.01
CA ILE A 39 -4.76 -2.98 4.98
C ILE A 39 -4.35 -4.09 4.01
N ILE A 40 -4.37 -3.78 2.72
CA ILE A 40 -3.86 -4.67 1.68
C ILE A 40 -2.39 -4.33 1.42
N LEU A 41 -1.54 -5.35 1.30
CA LEU A 41 -0.11 -5.17 1.02
C LEU A 41 0.22 -5.77 -0.34
N LEU A 42 0.83 -4.95 -1.20
CA LEU A 42 1.09 -5.23 -2.61
C LEU A 42 2.58 -5.05 -2.94
N ASP A 43 3.07 -5.77 -3.95
CA ASP A 43 4.40 -5.59 -4.56
C ASP A 43 4.35 -4.70 -5.81
N SER A 44 3.19 -4.11 -6.10
CA SER A 44 2.94 -3.24 -7.25
C SER A 44 1.87 -2.21 -6.91
N ILE A 45 1.87 -1.09 -7.64
CA ILE A 45 0.87 -0.02 -7.45
C ILE A 45 -0.47 -0.38 -8.12
N MET A 46 -0.43 -1.18 -9.19
CA MET A 46 -1.61 -1.43 -10.01
C MET A 46 -2.28 -2.75 -9.68
N PRO A 47 -3.61 -2.75 -9.44
CA PRO A 47 -4.40 -3.97 -9.38
C PRO A 47 -4.61 -4.53 -10.79
N GLY A 48 -4.71 -5.85 -10.93
CA GLY A 48 -4.86 -6.45 -12.26
C GLY A 48 -6.29 -6.76 -12.70
N CYS A 49 -7.34 -6.27 -12.02
CA CYS A 49 -8.69 -6.79 -12.27
C CYS A 49 -9.86 -5.80 -12.52
N LYS A 50 -9.77 -4.48 -12.29
CA LYS A 50 -10.95 -3.59 -12.43
C LYS A 50 -10.62 -2.14 -12.78
N HIS A 51 -11.63 -1.45 -13.33
CA HIS A 51 -11.68 0.00 -13.49
C HIS A 51 -11.81 0.64 -12.10
N ILE A 52 -10.70 1.16 -11.57
CA ILE A 52 -10.68 1.85 -10.28
C ILE A 52 -9.68 2.99 -10.36
N VAL A 53 -10.00 4.12 -9.74
CA VAL A 53 -9.07 5.24 -9.60
C VAL A 53 -8.18 4.93 -8.39
N ALA A 54 -6.86 5.02 -8.58
CA ALA A 54 -5.89 4.79 -7.51
C ALA A 54 -5.21 6.12 -7.14
N TYR A 55 -5.51 6.59 -5.94
CA TYR A 55 -4.82 7.74 -5.35
C TYR A 55 -3.55 7.24 -4.68
N THR A 56 -2.37 7.69 -5.13
CA THR A 56 -1.11 7.17 -4.61
C THR A 56 -0.27 8.26 -3.95
N LYS A 57 0.43 7.88 -2.90
CA LYS A 57 1.27 8.78 -2.13
C LYS A 57 2.52 8.01 -1.76
N ARG A 58 3.68 8.51 -2.15
CA ARG A 58 4.93 8.04 -1.56
C ARG A 58 4.94 8.36 -0.06
N ILE A 59 5.16 7.35 0.76
CA ILE A 59 5.28 7.46 2.21
C ILE A 59 6.65 6.98 2.67
N SER A 60 7.10 7.43 3.85
CA SER A 60 8.34 6.93 4.45
C SER A 60 8.14 5.52 5.01
N ALA A 61 9.25 4.81 5.28
CA ALA A 61 9.20 3.50 5.91
C ALA A 61 8.58 3.56 7.32
N GLU A 62 8.81 4.64 8.07
CA GLU A 62 8.21 4.88 9.39
C GLU A 62 6.71 5.07 9.30
N ALA A 63 6.23 5.81 8.29
CA ALA A 63 4.80 5.99 8.06
C ALA A 63 4.13 4.67 7.65
N ALA A 64 4.76 3.89 6.77
CA ALA A 64 4.29 2.56 6.37
C ALA A 64 4.23 1.61 7.57
N LYS A 65 5.29 1.57 8.39
CA LYS A 65 5.35 0.82 9.64
C LYS A 65 4.20 1.19 10.58
N ALA A 66 3.98 2.49 10.82
CA ALA A 66 2.94 2.97 11.71
C ALA A 66 1.53 2.56 11.22
N LEU A 67 1.28 2.61 9.91
CA LEU A 67 0.02 2.17 9.30
C LEU A 67 -0.16 0.65 9.45
N LEU A 68 0.85 -0.14 9.09
CA LEU A 68 0.82 -1.60 9.21
C LEU A 68 0.63 -2.05 10.66
N GLN A 69 1.28 -1.39 11.62
CA GLN A 69 1.13 -1.68 13.06
C GLN A 69 -0.27 -1.39 13.58
N ARG A 70 -0.89 -0.29 13.13
CA ARG A 70 -2.23 0.13 13.57
C ARG A 70 -3.36 -0.61 12.89
N ALA A 71 -3.12 -1.23 11.73
CA ALA A 71 -4.11 -2.03 11.05
C ALA A 71 -4.55 -3.22 11.92
N GLY A 72 -5.85 -3.51 11.98
CA GLY A 72 -6.34 -4.72 12.65
C GLY A 72 -5.79 -5.98 11.98
N GLU A 73 -5.75 -5.96 10.66
CA GLU A 73 -5.33 -7.06 9.80
C GLU A 73 -4.52 -6.54 8.61
N VAL A 74 -3.55 -7.33 8.15
CA VAL A 74 -2.81 -7.05 6.91
C VAL A 74 -2.91 -8.29 6.02
N ILE A 75 -3.45 -8.10 4.82
CA ILE A 75 -3.54 -9.16 3.80
C ILE A 75 -2.47 -8.88 2.75
N SER A 76 -1.49 -9.77 2.65
CA SER A 76 -0.37 -9.66 1.72
C SER A 76 -0.61 -10.47 0.46
N TYR A 77 -0.49 -9.81 -0.69
CA TYR A 77 -0.46 -10.42 -2.02
C TYR A 77 0.96 -10.52 -2.59
N ILE A 78 1.98 -10.25 -1.77
CA ILE A 78 3.39 -10.30 -2.18
C ILE A 78 3.82 -11.77 -2.32
N GLY A 79 4.17 -12.18 -3.53
CA GLY A 79 4.56 -13.57 -3.85
C GLY A 79 5.94 -13.99 -3.32
N PHE A 80 6.78 -13.04 -2.89
CA PHE A 80 8.15 -13.31 -2.41
C PHE A 80 8.21 -13.47 -0.89
N ASN A 81 8.43 -14.69 -0.40
CA ASN A 81 8.45 -15.01 1.03
C ASN A 81 9.50 -14.23 1.84
N SER A 82 10.73 -14.07 1.31
CA SER A 82 11.78 -13.28 1.97
C SER A 82 11.40 -11.81 2.11
N PHE A 83 10.71 -11.26 1.10
CA PHE A 83 10.25 -9.88 1.12
C PHE A 83 9.09 -9.68 2.11
N THR A 84 8.12 -10.58 2.10
CA THR A 84 7.03 -10.59 3.07
C THR A 84 7.55 -10.66 4.51
N LYS A 85 8.55 -11.51 4.79
CA LYS A 85 9.17 -11.60 6.12
C LYS A 85 9.82 -10.29 6.57
N ALA A 86 10.57 -9.61 5.70
CA ALA A 86 11.17 -8.32 6.04
C ALA A 86 10.10 -7.28 6.41
N LEU A 87 8.96 -7.28 5.70
CA LEU A 87 7.84 -6.38 5.98
C LEU A 87 7.08 -6.77 7.27
N GLU A 88 6.96 -8.05 7.58
CA GLU A 88 6.42 -8.53 8.86
C GLU A 88 7.31 -8.10 10.04
N GLU A 89 8.64 -8.17 9.88
CA GLU A 89 9.60 -7.69 10.87
C GLU A 89 9.49 -6.17 11.07
N LEU A 90 9.38 -5.41 9.98
CA LEU A 90 9.14 -3.97 10.03
C LEU A 90 7.86 -3.63 10.80
N ALA A 91 6.77 -4.34 10.49
CA ALA A 91 5.46 -4.14 11.12
C ALA A 91 5.37 -4.74 12.54
N GLY A 92 6.27 -5.64 12.93
CA GLY A 92 6.21 -6.36 14.20
C GLY A 92 4.98 -7.27 14.32
N LYS A 93 4.43 -7.76 13.21
CA LYS A 93 3.27 -8.67 13.19
C LYS A 93 3.24 -9.55 11.95
N LYS A 94 2.53 -10.67 12.04
CA LYS A 94 2.30 -11.59 10.91
C LYS A 94 1.19 -11.08 9.99
N PHE A 95 1.33 -11.38 8.70
CA PHE A 95 0.35 -11.06 7.67
C PHE A 95 -0.42 -12.31 7.25
N ILE A 96 -1.63 -12.10 6.73
CA ILE A 96 -2.38 -13.15 6.07
C ILE A 96 -1.95 -13.18 4.62
N TYR A 97 -1.45 -14.32 4.17
CA TYR A 97 -1.04 -14.48 2.78
C TYR A 97 -2.24 -14.80 1.90
N ALA A 98 -2.38 -14.06 0.80
CA ALA A 98 -3.32 -14.32 -0.27
C ALA A 98 -2.56 -14.56 -1.58
N SER A 99 -3.02 -15.55 -2.36
CA SER A 99 -2.44 -15.85 -3.67
C SER A 99 -3.20 -15.12 -4.79
N GLY A 100 -2.49 -14.91 -5.90
CA GLY A 100 -3.05 -14.32 -7.11
C GLY A 100 -3.08 -12.81 -7.09
N THR A 101 -3.89 -12.23 -7.97
CA THR A 101 -3.96 -10.79 -8.17
C THR A 101 -5.03 -10.17 -7.28
N TYR A 102 -4.67 -9.12 -6.56
CA TYR A 102 -5.64 -8.36 -5.79
C TYR A 102 -6.57 -7.55 -6.70
N CYS A 103 -7.86 -7.65 -6.43
CA CYS A 103 -8.91 -6.92 -7.13
C CYS A 103 -9.57 -5.95 -6.14
N PRO A 104 -9.30 -4.64 -6.24
CA PRO A 104 -9.75 -3.67 -5.25
C PRO A 104 -11.24 -3.37 -5.38
N ASN A 105 -11.82 -3.01 -4.24
CA ASN A 105 -13.16 -2.46 -4.12
C ASN A 105 -13.09 -0.97 -3.80
N ASP A 106 -14.23 -0.31 -3.95
CA ASP A 106 -14.37 1.10 -3.60
C ASP A 106 -14.03 1.34 -2.13
N GLY A 107 -13.18 2.32 -1.89
CA GLY A 107 -12.67 2.68 -0.58
C GLY A 107 -11.60 1.74 -0.04
N ASP A 108 -11.11 0.73 -0.78
CA ASP A 108 -10.01 -0.11 -0.28
C ASP A 108 -8.71 0.70 -0.14
N VAL A 109 -7.95 0.39 0.92
CA VAL A 109 -6.64 1.02 1.19
C VAL A 109 -5.56 -0.05 1.12
N ALA A 110 -4.53 0.23 0.33
CA ALA A 110 -3.37 -0.61 0.18
C ALA A 110 -2.07 0.13 0.46
N ILE A 111 -1.04 -0.61 0.83
CA ILE A 111 0.34 -0.19 0.81
C ILE A 111 1.04 -1.00 -0.28
N ALA A 112 1.62 -0.33 -1.27
CA ALA A 112 2.56 -0.97 -2.18
C ALA A 112 3.98 -0.80 -1.64
N ALA A 113 4.69 -1.92 -1.52
CA ALA A 113 6.09 -2.00 -1.15
C ALA A 113 6.87 -2.44 -2.39
N LEU A 114 7.60 -1.50 -3.01
CA LEU A 114 8.33 -1.75 -4.25
C LEU A 114 9.82 -1.87 -3.96
N MET A 115 10.45 -2.96 -4.38
CA MET A 115 11.90 -3.04 -4.38
C MET A 115 12.50 -2.11 -5.43
N LYS A 116 13.59 -1.40 -5.09
CA LYS A 116 14.31 -0.57 -6.06
C LYS A 116 14.89 -1.46 -7.20
N PRO A 117 14.88 -1.00 -8.47
CA PRO A 117 15.15 -1.83 -9.66
C PRO A 117 16.52 -2.50 -9.79
N TRP A 118 17.48 -2.26 -8.88
CA TRP A 118 18.89 -2.63 -9.07
C TRP A 118 19.40 -3.73 -8.14
N GLN A 119 18.54 -4.38 -7.35
CA GLN A 119 18.96 -5.45 -6.44
C GLN A 119 18.12 -6.72 -6.55
N THR A 120 17.88 -7.17 -7.77
CA THR A 120 17.54 -8.58 -8.03
C THR A 120 18.80 -9.42 -7.83
N MET A 121 19.01 -9.98 -6.63
CA MET A 121 19.72 -11.26 -6.34
C MET A 121 20.23 -11.40 -4.88
N GLN A 122 19.85 -10.54 -3.93
CA GLN A 122 20.20 -10.78 -2.53
C GLN A 122 19.15 -11.65 -1.81
N GLN A 123 19.62 -12.62 -1.01
CA GLN A 123 18.77 -13.50 -0.18
C GLN A 123 18.10 -12.77 0.99
N GLN A 124 18.55 -11.55 1.31
CA GLN A 124 18.06 -10.75 2.41
C GLN A 124 17.62 -9.38 1.88
N VAL A 125 16.36 -9.01 2.11
CA VAL A 125 15.80 -7.72 1.68
C VAL A 125 16.02 -6.70 2.80
N SER A 126 16.69 -5.60 2.50
CA SER A 126 16.79 -4.45 3.42
C SER A 126 15.59 -3.53 3.22
N ILE A 127 14.98 -3.06 4.31
CA ILE A 127 13.84 -2.11 4.25
C ILE A 127 14.24 -0.77 3.63
N ASP A 128 15.50 -0.36 3.74
CA ASP A 128 16.00 0.90 3.16
C ASP A 128 15.97 0.91 1.61
N GLU A 129 15.84 -0.29 1.03
CA GLU A 129 15.76 -0.52 -0.41
C GLU A 129 14.32 -0.62 -0.92
N VAL A 130 13.35 -0.49 -0.01
CA VAL A 130 11.93 -0.57 -0.31
C VAL A 130 11.35 0.83 -0.40
N GLU A 131 10.64 1.10 -1.50
CA GLU A 131 9.81 2.28 -1.63
C GLU A 131 8.37 1.95 -1.23
N PHE A 132 7.79 2.79 -0.39
CA PHE A 132 6.42 2.62 0.08
C PHE A 132 5.49 3.64 -0.55
N TYR A 133 4.35 3.15 -1.00
CA TYR A 133 3.25 3.96 -1.50
C TYR A 133 1.98 3.60 -0.76
N LEU A 134 1.30 4.60 -0.20
CA LEU A 134 -0.08 4.46 0.22
C LEU A 134 -0.98 4.59 -1.01
N ILE A 135 -1.97 3.72 -1.12
CA ILE A 135 -2.91 3.67 -2.23
C ILE A 135 -4.32 3.65 -1.67
N HIS A 136 -5.15 4.57 -2.14
CA HIS A 136 -6.59 4.56 -1.87
C HIS A 136 -7.34 4.33 -3.19
N TYR A 137 -8.13 3.27 -3.23
CA TYR A 137 -8.90 2.89 -4.40
C TYR A 137 -10.31 3.47 -4.30
N VAL A 138 -10.78 4.09 -5.39
CA VAL A 138 -12.13 4.66 -5.46
C VAL A 138 -12.79 4.25 -6.76
N ALA A 139 -14.07 3.89 -6.70
CA ALA A 139 -14.86 3.57 -7.88
C ALA A 139 -14.83 4.75 -8.88
N PRO A 140 -14.73 4.47 -10.19
CA PRO A 140 -14.88 5.50 -11.20
C PRO A 140 -16.30 6.06 -11.12
N VAL A 141 -16.40 7.40 -11.10
CA VAL A 141 -17.67 8.14 -11.08
C VAL A 141 -18.28 8.20 -12.48
#